data_AF-A0AA38N3R5-F1
#
_entry.id   AF-A0AA38N3R5-F1
#
_cell.length_a   1.000
_cell.length_b   1.000
_cell.length_c   1.000
_cell.angle_alpha   90.00
_cell.angle_beta   90.00
_cell.angle_gamma   90.00
#
_symmetry.space_group_name_H-M   'P 1'
#
loop_
_entity.id
_entity.type
_entity.pdbx_description
1 polymer ?
#
loop_
_entity_poly.entity_id
_entity_poly.type
_entity_poly.pdbx_seq_one_letter_code
_entity_poly.pdbx_strand_id
1 'polypeptide(L)'
;MDESTSSTHRICSTKKCKTVLPPESIDKAKTCTTCREKDRLRKQTKRATEKRQREEQEHPPSRAAPKKPADNLSGYGNPFNDDSDAEEFSNPSLQYRNADEMFLALKKASEKIHISFHGQYIMPSDPLVTDRERVRMATNEIWKITGFRFTVRDHPKMATGHKTRLCTELA
;
A
#
# COMPACT_ATOMS: atom_id res chain seq x y z
N MET A 1 -27.03 -19.44 -57.89
CA MET A 1 -26.59 -20.04 -56.60
C MET A 1 -26.19 -18.86 -55.74
N ASP A 2 -27.19 -18.19 -55.17
CA ASP A 2 -26.99 -16.94 -54.43
C ASP A 2 -26.71 -17.26 -52.97
N GLU A 3 -25.43 -17.18 -52.60
CA GLU A 3 -24.93 -17.39 -51.26
C GLU A 3 -25.35 -16.22 -50.34
N SER A 4 -26.53 -16.35 -49.74
CA SER A 4 -27.05 -15.40 -48.76
C SER A 4 -26.28 -15.52 -47.43
N THR A 5 -25.13 -14.86 -47.33
CA THR A 5 -24.41 -14.70 -46.06
C THR A 5 -25.19 -13.74 -45.16
N SER A 6 -26.04 -14.30 -44.30
CA SER A 6 -26.69 -13.59 -43.19
C SER A 6 -25.64 -13.11 -42.17
N SER A 7 -24.94 -12.03 -42.51
CA SER A 7 -24.05 -11.31 -41.60
C SER A 7 -24.89 -10.63 -40.53
N THR A 8 -25.00 -11.27 -39.37
CA THR A 8 -25.59 -10.65 -38.18
C THR A 8 -24.65 -9.54 -37.72
N HIS A 9 -24.96 -8.31 -38.13
CA HIS A 9 -24.20 -7.14 -37.69
C HIS A 9 -24.13 -7.08 -36.17
N ARG A 10 -22.92 -7.11 -35.63
CA ARG A 10 -22.69 -6.96 -34.19
C ARG A 10 -22.75 -5.48 -33.82
N ILE A 11 -23.43 -5.15 -32.74
CA ILE A 11 -23.52 -3.78 -32.22
C ILE A 11 -22.71 -3.69 -30.93
N CYS A 12 -22.05 -2.55 -30.71
CA CYS A 12 -21.34 -2.27 -29.46
C CYS A 12 -22.23 -2.53 -28.23
N SER A 13 -21.71 -3.27 -27.24
CA SER A 13 -22.47 -3.69 -26.06
C SER A 13 -22.78 -2.57 -25.05
N THR A 14 -22.34 -1.34 -25.31
CA THR A 14 -22.57 -0.20 -24.41
C THR A 14 -23.99 0.31 -24.64
N LYS A 15 -24.83 0.38 -23.60
CA LYS A 15 -26.28 0.67 -23.68
C LYS A 15 -26.68 1.85 -24.60
N LYS A 16 -25.84 2.88 -24.71
CA LYS A 16 -26.09 4.10 -25.53
C LYS A 16 -25.28 4.16 -26.83
N CYS A 17 -24.43 3.17 -27.10
CA CYS A 17 -23.61 3.12 -28.30
C CYS A 17 -24.27 2.17 -29.31
N LYS A 18 -24.56 2.68 -30.51
CA LYS A 18 -25.13 1.89 -31.61
C LYS A 18 -24.13 1.66 -32.75
N THR A 19 -22.83 1.82 -32.47
CA THR A 19 -21.79 1.60 -33.47
C THR A 19 -21.77 0.13 -33.89
N VAL A 20 -21.81 -0.12 -35.20
CA VAL A 20 -21.67 -1.44 -35.79
C VAL A 20 -20.21 -1.88 -35.68
N LEU A 21 -19.99 -3.08 -35.18
CA LEU A 21 -18.68 -3.69 -35.02
C LEU A 21 -18.35 -4.55 -36.26
N PRO A 22 -17.05 -4.72 -36.57
CA PRO A 22 -16.62 -5.70 -37.55
C PRO A 22 -17.12 -7.11 -37.20
N PRO A 23 -17.15 -8.02 -38.18
CA PRO A 23 -17.37 -9.44 -37.94
C PRO A 23 -16.38 -9.99 -36.90
N GLU A 24 -16.82 -11.01 -36.16
CA GLU A 24 -16.02 -11.63 -35.10
C GLU A 24 -14.73 -12.29 -35.59
N SER A 25 -14.65 -12.58 -36.90
CA SER A 25 -13.42 -13.05 -37.55
C SER A 25 -12.31 -12.00 -37.56
N ILE A 26 -12.65 -10.70 -37.53
CA ILE A 26 -11.69 -9.59 -37.57
C ILE A 26 -11.38 -9.09 -36.16
N ASP A 27 -12.41 -8.81 -35.35
CA ASP A 27 -12.24 -8.36 -33.96
C ASP A 27 -13.24 -9.07 -33.04
N LYS A 28 -12.72 -9.72 -32.00
CA LYS A 28 -13.50 -10.43 -30.98
C LYS A 28 -14.10 -9.48 -29.94
N ALA A 29 -13.74 -8.19 -29.97
CA ALA A 29 -14.22 -7.22 -28.99
C ALA A 29 -15.75 -7.05 -29.02
N LYS A 30 -16.33 -6.88 -27.82
CA LYS A 30 -17.77 -6.61 -27.64
C LYS A 30 -18.10 -5.10 -27.68
N THR A 31 -17.09 -4.25 -27.67
CA THR A 31 -17.21 -2.78 -27.63
C THR A 31 -16.40 -2.15 -28.75
N CYS A 32 -16.90 -1.02 -29.28
CA CYS A 32 -16.20 -0.30 -30.33
C CYS A 32 -14.91 0.34 -29.80
N THR A 33 -13.99 0.66 -30.70
CA THR A 33 -12.72 1.33 -30.40
C THR A 33 -12.91 2.56 -29.52
N THR A 34 -13.86 3.42 -29.86
CA THR A 34 -14.17 4.63 -29.09
C THR A 34 -14.65 4.34 -27.65
N CYS A 35 -15.48 3.31 -27.46
CA CYS A 35 -15.92 2.94 -26.11
C CYS A 35 -14.78 2.32 -25.29
N ARG A 36 -13.90 1.52 -25.93
CA ARG A 36 -12.72 0.95 -25.30
C ARG A 36 -11.73 2.02 -24.86
N GLU A 37 -11.49 3.02 -25.70
CA GLU A 37 -10.62 4.16 -25.37
C GLU A 37 -11.20 5.00 -24.23
N LYS A 38 -12.50 5.29 -24.25
CA LYS A 38 -13.16 5.99 -23.14
C LYS A 38 -13.07 5.23 -21.82
N ASP A 39 -13.22 3.90 -21.83
CA ASP A 39 -13.05 3.08 -20.63
C ASP A 39 -11.59 3.11 -20.12
N ARG A 40 -10.61 3.01 -21.04
CA ARG A 40 -9.19 3.17 -20.71
C ARG A 40 -8.89 4.52 -20.06
N LEU A 41 -9.38 5.61 -20.65
CA LEU A 41 -9.16 6.96 -20.12
C LEU A 41 -9.81 7.12 -18.75
N ARG A 42 -11.06 6.65 -18.56
CA ARG A 42 -11.73 6.68 -17.24
C ARG A 42 -10.94 5.95 -16.16
N LYS A 43 -10.41 4.76 -16.47
CA LYS A 43 -9.56 3.99 -15.56
C LYS A 43 -8.25 4.71 -15.26
N GLN A 44 -7.63 5.32 -16.27
CA GLN A 44 -6.39 6.07 -16.10
C GLN A 44 -6.60 7.31 -15.23
N THR A 45 -7.64 8.11 -15.49
CA THR A 45 -7.98 9.29 -14.68
C THR A 45 -8.29 8.88 -13.25
N LYS A 46 -9.09 7.82 -13.04
CA LYS A 46 -9.39 7.32 -11.69
C LYS A 46 -8.12 6.98 -10.92
N ARG A 47 -7.21 6.20 -11.53
CA ARG A 47 -5.91 5.86 -10.91
C ARG A 47 -5.03 7.09 -10.66
N ALA A 48 -5.01 8.06 -11.57
CA ALA A 48 -4.25 9.29 -11.40
C ALA A 48 -4.80 10.17 -10.27
N THR A 49 -6.13 10.27 -10.15
CA THR A 49 -6.78 10.99 -9.04
C THR A 49 -6.54 10.30 -7.71
N GLU A 50 -6.68 8.97 -7.64
CA GLU A 50 -6.37 8.19 -6.43
C GLU A 50 -4.89 8.34 -6.03
N LYS A 51 -3.95 8.32 -7.00
CA LYS A 51 -2.53 8.57 -6.75
C LYS A 51 -2.28 9.98 -6.23
N ARG A 52 -2.87 11.01 -6.86
CA ARG A 52 -2.73 12.41 -6.43
C ARG A 52 -3.31 12.63 -5.04
N GLN A 53 -4.47 12.05 -4.73
CA GLN A 53 -5.06 12.12 -3.38
C GLN A 53 -4.16 11.46 -2.34
N ARG A 54 -3.54 10.33 -2.69
CA ARG A 54 -2.55 9.68 -1.82
C ARG A 54 -1.30 10.55 -1.62
N GLU A 55 -0.77 11.14 -2.68
CA GLU A 55 0.38 12.05 -2.62
C GLU A 55 0.08 13.33 -1.82
N GLU A 56 -1.11 13.91 -1.98
CA GLU A 56 -1.56 15.09 -1.20
C GLU A 56 -1.75 14.77 0.29
N GLN A 57 -2.16 13.55 0.63
CA GLN A 57 -2.15 13.05 2.01
C GLN A 57 -0.75 12.68 2.53
N GLU A 58 0.23 12.45 1.65
CA GLU A 58 1.63 12.14 2.02
C GLU A 58 2.46 13.42 2.20
N HIS A 59 2.14 14.51 1.51
CA HIS A 59 2.76 15.82 1.70
C HIS A 59 1.70 16.93 1.77
N PRO A 60 1.20 17.30 2.96
CA PRO A 60 0.39 18.51 3.06
C PRO A 60 1.28 19.70 2.65
N PRO A 61 0.89 20.50 1.64
CA PRO A 61 1.55 21.78 1.46
C PRO A 61 1.43 22.53 2.79
N SER A 62 2.54 23.07 3.28
CA SER A 62 2.58 23.98 4.43
C SER A 62 1.63 25.15 4.14
N ARG A 63 0.36 24.98 4.48
CA ARG A 63 -0.63 26.04 4.44
C ARG A 63 -0.28 26.92 5.62
N ALA A 64 0.40 28.03 5.32
CA ALA A 64 0.52 29.15 6.24
C ALA A 64 -0.86 29.38 6.86
N ALA A 65 -0.92 29.21 8.18
CA ALA A 65 -2.17 29.18 8.93
C ALA A 65 -2.98 30.46 8.69
N PRO A 66 -4.25 30.39 8.26
CA PRO A 66 -5.15 31.50 8.48
C PRO A 66 -5.39 31.58 9.98
N LYS A 67 -4.78 32.59 10.62
CA LYS A 67 -5.10 32.96 12.01
C LYS A 67 -6.60 33.25 12.06
N LYS A 68 -7.37 32.39 12.71
CA LYS A 68 -8.72 32.71 13.16
C LYS A 68 -8.78 32.65 14.68
N PRO A 69 -9.50 33.61 15.30
CA PRO A 69 -9.53 33.76 16.73
C PRO A 69 -10.35 32.63 17.35
N ALA A 70 -9.93 32.26 18.57
CA ALA A 70 -10.62 31.36 19.45
C ALA A 70 -12.05 31.87 19.71
N ASP A 71 -13.02 30.96 19.71
CA ASP A 71 -14.18 31.01 20.61
C ASP A 71 -14.82 29.62 20.74
N ASN A 72 -15.21 29.34 21.98
CA ASN A 72 -15.75 28.11 22.58
C ASN A 72 -17.00 27.53 21.88
N LEU A 73 -17.14 26.19 21.89
CA LEU A 73 -18.22 25.51 22.63
C LEU A 73 -18.12 23.96 22.55
N SER A 74 -18.29 23.32 23.72
CA SER A 74 -19.09 22.09 23.97
C SER A 74 -18.82 20.86 23.09
N GLY A 75 -18.29 19.74 23.61
CA GLY A 75 -18.89 19.00 24.72
C GLY A 75 -19.74 17.85 24.18
N TYR A 76 -19.11 16.76 23.76
CA TYR A 76 -19.70 15.41 23.71
C TYR A 76 -18.60 14.41 24.02
N GLY A 77 -18.73 13.77 25.19
CA GLY A 77 -17.84 12.69 25.63
C GLY A 77 -18.07 11.45 24.79
N ASN A 78 -16.97 10.82 24.38
CA ASN A 78 -16.97 9.43 23.94
C ASN A 78 -16.58 8.57 25.15
N PRO A 79 -17.48 7.70 25.66
CA PRO A 79 -17.14 6.69 26.64
C PRO A 79 -16.74 5.41 25.90
N PHE A 80 -15.44 5.24 25.63
CA PHE A 80 -14.84 3.93 25.34
C PHE A 80 -13.41 3.93 25.91
N ASN A 81 -13.33 3.79 27.23
CA ASN A 81 -12.19 3.16 27.91
C ASN A 81 -12.33 1.65 27.67
N ASP A 82 -11.34 0.98 27.10
CA ASP A 82 -10.13 0.42 27.74
C ASP A 82 -10.41 -0.97 28.32
N ASP A 83 -9.79 -1.97 27.69
CA ASP A 83 -9.34 -3.25 28.26
C ASP A 83 -8.32 -3.81 27.25
N SER A 84 -7.03 -3.54 27.41
CA SER A 84 -6.07 -4.25 28.27
C SER A 84 -5.85 -5.70 27.87
N ASP A 85 -4.72 -5.95 27.20
CA ASP A 85 -3.74 -6.98 27.58
C ASP A 85 -2.47 -6.80 26.73
N ALA A 86 -1.75 -5.72 27.03
CA ALA A 86 -0.35 -5.55 26.63
C ALA A 86 0.51 -5.82 27.86
N GLU A 87 0.61 -7.10 28.22
CA GLU A 87 1.65 -7.60 29.13
C GLU A 87 3.01 -7.40 28.44
N GLU A 88 3.58 -6.22 28.66
CA GLU A 88 4.91 -5.81 28.29
C GLU A 88 5.92 -6.61 29.13
N PHE A 89 6.10 -7.89 28.78
CA PHE A 89 7.26 -8.68 29.19
C PHE A 89 8.50 -8.01 28.60
N SER A 90 9.00 -7.02 29.34
CA SER A 90 10.15 -6.19 29.03
C SER A 90 11.42 -7.05 28.99
N ASN A 91 11.62 -7.78 27.91
CA ASN A 91 12.97 -8.13 27.50
C ASN A 91 13.61 -6.81 27.05
N PRO A 92 14.65 -6.31 27.74
CA PRO A 92 15.30 -5.07 27.34
C PRO A 92 15.81 -5.23 25.92
N SER A 93 15.27 -4.44 24.98
CA SER A 93 15.74 -4.46 23.60
C SER A 93 17.21 -4.06 23.57
N LEU A 94 18.07 -4.90 22.99
CA LEU A 94 19.47 -4.54 22.83
C LEU A 94 19.58 -3.42 21.78
N GLN A 95 20.20 -2.31 22.18
CA GLN A 95 20.55 -1.23 21.25
C GLN A 95 21.86 -1.59 20.53
N TYR A 96 21.79 -1.72 19.22
CA TYR A 96 22.94 -1.94 18.35
C TYR A 96 23.42 -0.62 17.75
N ARG A 97 24.72 -0.56 17.43
CA ARG A 97 25.33 0.65 16.86
C ARG A 97 24.86 0.91 15.44
N ASN A 98 24.67 -0.14 14.66
CA ASN A 98 24.29 -0.10 13.25
C ASN A 98 23.49 -1.35 12.85
N ALA A 99 23.03 -1.35 11.60
CA ALA A 99 22.27 -2.45 11.03
C ALA A 99 23.08 -3.76 10.98
N ASP A 100 24.36 -3.69 10.60
CA ASP A 100 25.23 -4.86 10.43
C ASP A 100 25.38 -5.66 11.72
N GLU A 101 25.65 -4.99 12.85
CA GLU A 101 25.77 -5.62 14.16
C GLU A 101 24.46 -6.28 14.60
N MET A 102 23.33 -5.60 14.43
CA MET A 102 22.01 -6.17 14.77
C MET A 102 21.70 -7.39 13.92
N PHE A 103 21.95 -7.30 12.61
CA PHE A 103 21.65 -8.37 11.68
C PHE A 103 22.57 -9.58 11.85
N LEU A 104 23.83 -9.38 12.23
CA LEU A 104 24.72 -10.48 12.62
C LEU A 104 24.19 -11.22 13.86
N ALA A 105 23.72 -10.47 14.87
CA ALA A 105 23.11 -11.06 16.06
C ALA A 105 21.80 -11.79 15.74
N LEU A 106 20.96 -11.22 14.86
CA LEU A 106 19.73 -11.84 14.38
C LEU A 106 20.00 -13.14 13.63
N LYS A 107 21.02 -13.15 12.75
CA LYS A 107 21.44 -14.36 12.03
C LYS A 107 21.74 -15.50 13.00
N LYS A 108 22.59 -15.23 13.99
CA LYS A 108 22.97 -16.22 15.02
C LYS A 108 21.76 -16.68 15.84
N ALA A 109 20.80 -15.79 16.10
CA ALA A 109 19.57 -16.16 16.80
C ALA A 109 18.64 -17.04 15.94
N SER A 110 18.62 -16.84 14.61
CA SER A 110 17.76 -17.57 13.66
C SER A 110 18.19 -19.00 13.39
N GLU A 111 19.38 -19.42 13.83
CA GLU A 111 19.82 -20.81 13.78
C GLU A 111 19.06 -21.73 14.75
N LYS A 112 18.30 -21.14 15.69
CA LYS A 112 17.49 -21.87 16.67
C LYS A 112 16.08 -22.15 16.15
N ILE A 113 15.51 -23.29 16.55
CA ILE A 113 14.14 -23.70 16.20
C ILE A 113 13.09 -22.69 16.73
N HIS A 114 13.28 -22.21 17.95
CA HIS A 114 12.47 -21.15 18.55
C HIS A 114 13.33 -19.91 18.76
N ILE A 115 13.03 -18.86 18.01
CA ILE A 115 13.72 -17.58 18.10
C ILE A 115 12.83 -16.56 18.84
N SER A 116 13.38 -15.98 19.90
CA SER A 116 12.91 -14.72 20.48
C SER A 116 14.07 -13.74 20.39
N PHE A 117 13.91 -12.67 19.60
CA PHE A 117 14.96 -11.70 19.35
C PHE A 117 14.37 -10.30 19.43
N HIS A 118 14.98 -9.43 20.24
CA HIS A 118 14.59 -8.04 20.41
C HIS A 118 15.83 -7.18 20.22
N GLY A 119 15.83 -6.37 19.16
CA GLY A 119 16.95 -5.50 18.81
C GLY A 119 16.47 -4.21 18.18
N GLN A 120 17.21 -3.15 18.41
CA GLN A 120 16.95 -1.84 17.81
C GLN A 120 18.26 -1.19 17.35
N TYR A 121 18.19 -0.46 16.24
CA TYR A 121 19.29 0.38 15.75
C TYR A 121 18.71 1.66 15.14
N ILE A 122 19.53 2.70 15.06
CA ILE A 122 19.15 3.96 14.43
C ILE A 122 19.70 3.95 13.00
N MET A 123 18.80 4.07 12.02
CA MET A 123 19.16 4.22 10.62
C MET A 123 19.29 5.72 10.29
N PRO A 124 20.39 6.16 9.64
CA PRO A 124 20.50 7.52 9.14
C PRO A 124 19.35 7.85 8.17
N SER A 125 18.75 9.04 8.30
CA SER A 125 17.69 9.48 7.41
C SER A 125 18.28 9.95 6.08
N ASP A 126 18.08 9.17 5.01
CA ASP A 126 18.38 9.60 3.64
C ASP A 126 17.16 10.33 3.03
N PRO A 127 17.29 11.62 2.65
CA PRO A 127 16.19 12.39 2.06
C PRO A 127 15.72 11.87 0.69
N LEU A 128 16.52 11.07 -0.02
CA LEU A 128 16.14 10.46 -1.29
C LEU A 128 15.35 9.16 -1.11
N VAL A 129 15.35 8.59 0.10
CA VAL A 129 14.72 7.31 0.39
C VAL A 129 13.48 7.50 1.27
N THR A 130 12.31 7.22 0.67
CA THR A 130 11.02 7.26 1.38
C THR A 130 10.98 6.24 2.52
N ASP A 131 10.19 6.52 3.57
CA ASP A 131 10.00 5.59 4.70
C ASP A 131 9.57 4.19 4.23
N ARG A 132 8.69 4.14 3.22
CA ARG A 132 8.24 2.89 2.62
C ARG A 132 9.38 2.09 2.00
N GLU A 133 10.31 2.76 1.32
CA GLU A 133 11.46 2.11 0.71
C GLU A 133 12.45 1.64 1.77
N ARG A 134 12.66 2.41 2.86
CA ARG A 134 13.46 1.96 4.01
C ARG A 134 12.91 0.69 4.65
N VAL A 135 11.59 0.64 4.88
CA VAL A 135 10.93 -0.56 5.42
C VAL A 135 11.12 -1.75 4.48
N ARG A 136 10.98 -1.54 3.16
CA ARG A 136 11.20 -2.59 2.15
C ARG A 136 12.65 -3.10 2.17
N MET A 137 13.63 -2.19 2.21
CA MET A 137 15.05 -2.54 2.28
C MET A 137 15.35 -3.38 3.52
N ALA A 138 14.94 -2.91 4.71
CA ALA A 138 15.14 -3.63 5.96
C ALA A 138 14.47 -5.01 5.95
N THR A 139 13.25 -5.11 5.42
CA THR A 139 12.54 -6.40 5.30
C THR A 139 13.28 -7.38 4.39
N ASN A 140 13.81 -6.89 3.26
CA ASN A 140 14.60 -7.72 2.34
C ASN A 140 15.92 -8.19 2.95
N GLU A 141 16.57 -7.37 3.76
CA GLU A 141 17.79 -7.75 4.47
C GLU A 141 17.53 -8.81 5.53
N ILE A 142 16.47 -8.65 6.35
CA ILE A 142 16.05 -9.66 7.31
C ILE A 142 15.77 -10.98 6.58
N TRP A 143 15.06 -10.93 5.44
CA TRP A 143 14.78 -12.12 4.64
C TRP A 143 16.06 -12.80 4.14
N LYS A 144 17.01 -12.05 3.55
CA LYS A 144 18.28 -12.62 3.07
C LYS A 144 19.06 -13.33 4.18
N ILE A 145 18.96 -12.84 5.41
CA ILE A 145 19.76 -13.31 6.53
C ILE A 145 19.11 -14.49 7.25
N THR A 146 17.80 -14.42 7.46
CA THR A 146 17.05 -15.41 8.25
C THR A 146 16.31 -16.43 7.39
N GLY A 147 16.09 -16.14 6.11
CA GLY A 147 15.22 -16.92 5.23
C GLY A 147 13.72 -16.65 5.43
N PHE A 148 13.33 -15.90 6.46
CA PHE A 148 11.92 -15.61 6.73
C PHE A 148 11.32 -14.64 5.72
N ARG A 149 10.14 -14.98 5.21
CA ARG A 149 9.35 -14.12 4.34
C ARG A 149 8.27 -13.44 5.16
N PHE A 150 8.17 -12.13 4.98
CA PHE A 150 7.20 -11.32 5.69
C PHE A 150 6.20 -10.71 4.72
N THR A 151 4.95 -10.60 5.19
CA THR A 151 3.92 -9.77 4.59
C THR A 151 3.64 -8.58 5.50
N VAL A 152 3.30 -7.43 4.88
CA VAL A 152 2.94 -6.22 5.62
C VAL A 152 1.51 -6.39 6.12
N ARG A 153 1.35 -6.42 7.44
CA ARG A 153 0.02 -6.50 8.08
C ARG A 153 -0.64 -5.14 8.16
N ASP A 154 0.11 -4.14 8.57
CA ASP A 154 -0.34 -2.75 8.68
C ASP A 154 0.84 -1.78 8.67
N HIS A 155 0.52 -0.52 8.33
CA HIS A 155 1.47 0.58 8.26
C HIS A 155 0.81 1.90 8.71
N PRO A 156 0.37 2.01 9.98
CA PRO A 156 -0.21 3.25 10.49
C PRO A 156 0.82 4.39 10.53
N LYS A 157 0.34 5.59 10.19
CA LYS A 157 1.05 6.84 10.45
C LYS A 157 0.97 7.17 11.94
N MET A 158 2.08 7.58 12.53
CA MET A 158 2.20 8.03 13.92
C MET A 158 2.64 9.50 13.96
N ALA A 159 2.46 10.16 15.12
CA ALA A 159 2.89 11.56 15.30
C ALA A 159 4.39 11.76 15.02
N THR A 160 5.22 10.74 15.26
CA THR A 160 6.68 10.78 15.13
C THR A 160 7.21 10.00 13.93
N GLY A 161 6.36 9.48 13.05
CA GLY A 161 6.81 8.70 11.88
C GLY A 161 5.80 7.64 11.45
N HIS A 162 6.30 6.45 11.10
CA HIS A 162 5.48 5.31 10.69
C HIS A 162 5.83 4.08 11.52
N LYS A 163 4.82 3.28 11.84
CA LYS A 163 5.01 1.94 12.40
C LYS A 163 4.58 0.92 11.37
N THR A 164 5.42 -0.06 11.09
CA THR A 164 5.07 -1.18 10.21
C THR A 164 5.05 -2.45 11.03
N ARG A 165 3.93 -3.17 11.02
CA ARG A 165 3.90 -4.53 11.54
C ARG A 165 4.00 -5.51 10.38
N LEU A 166 4.97 -6.41 10.50
CA LEU A 166 5.24 -7.47 9.57
C LEU A 166 4.83 -8.80 10.22
N CYS A 167 4.23 -9.69 9.45
CA CYS A 167 3.95 -11.06 9.90
C CYS A 167 4.54 -12.06 8.90
N THR A 168 5.04 -13.18 9.41
CA THR A 168 5.42 -14.31 8.58
C THR A 168 4.16 -15.11 8.23
N GLU A 169 3.94 -15.38 6.95
CA GLU A 169 3.00 -16.43 6.56
C GLU A 169 3.73 -17.77 6.75
N LEU A 170 3.26 -18.59 7.69
CA LEU A 170 3.64 -20.00 7.74
C LEU A 170 3.10 -20.64 6.46
N ALA A 171 4.00 -20.93 5.52
CA ALA A 171 3.71 -21.73 4.34
C ALA A 171 3.66 -23.21 4.69
#